data_AF-A0A930DPG2-F1
#
_entry.id   AF-A0A930DPG2-F1
#
_cell.length_a   1.000
_cell.length_b   1.000
_cell.length_c   1.000
_cell.angle_alpha   90.00
_cell.angle_beta   90.00
_cell.angle_gamma   90.00
#
_symmetry.space_group_name_H-M   'P 1'
#
loop_
_entity.id
_entity.type
_entity.pdbx_description
1 polymer ?
#
loop_
_entity_poly.entity_id
_entity_poly.type
_entity_poly.pdbx_seq_one_letter_code
_entity_poly.pdbx_strand_id
1 'polypeptide(L)' 'MDKDKAIGIFDSGLGGLSVLRKLKQELPGEDFIFYGDQKHA' A
#
# COMPACT_ATOMS: atom_id res chain seq x y z
N MET A 1 12.46 15.98 7.39
CA MET A 1 12.02 14.65 6.92
C MET A 1 10.59 14.85 6.46
N ASP A 2 10.35 14.77 5.15
CA ASP A 2 9.07 15.17 4.54
C ASP A 2 7.93 14.35 5.16
N LYS A 3 7.12 15.00 6.00
CA LYS A 3 5.99 14.38 6.72
C LYS A 3 4.79 14.09 5.81
N ASP A 4 4.86 14.48 4.53
CA ASP A 4 3.74 14.47 3.60
C ASP A 4 3.89 13.43 2.47
N LYS A 5 4.80 12.47 2.61
CA LYS A 5 5.04 11.44 1.58
C LYS A 5 4.44 10.10 2.01
N ALA A 6 3.32 9.74 1.40
CA ALA A 6 2.72 8.42 1.57
C ALA A 6 3.54 7.31 0.89
N ILE A 7 3.49 6.10 1.45
CA ILE A 7 4.08 4.89 0.90
C ILE A 7 3.14 4.34 -0.18
N GLY A 8 3.62 4.32 -1.42
CA GLY A 8 2.91 3.73 -2.56
C GLY A 8 3.08 2.20 -2.60
N ILE A 9 1.97 1.48 -2.77
CA ILE A 9 1.92 0.05 -2.99
C ILE A 9 1.25 -0.19 -4.34
N PHE A 10 1.95 -0.88 -5.23
CA PHE A 10 1.44 -1.27 -6.53
C PHE A 10 1.32 -2.79 -6.59
N ASP A 11 0.16 -3.30 -6.96
CA ASP A 11 -0.08 -4.74 -7.12
C ASP A 11 -1.01 -5.00 -8.31
N SER A 12 -0.83 -6.11 -9.01
CA SER A 12 -1.68 -6.48 -10.15
C SER A 12 -2.99 -7.16 -9.72
N GLY A 13 -3.19 -7.46 -8.43
CA GLY A 13 -4.33 -8.21 -7.92
C GLY A 13 -4.82 -7.80 -6.54
N LEU A 14 -5.58 -8.69 -5.89
CA LEU A 14 -6.09 -8.51 -4.53
C LEU A 14 -5.06 -8.96 -3.46
N GLY A 15 -3.98 -9.64 -3.86
CA GLY A 15 -2.97 -10.17 -2.95
C GLY A 15 -2.27 -9.08 -2.15
N GLY A 16 -2.04 -7.91 -2.76
CA GLY A 16 -1.40 -6.76 -2.15
C GLY A 16 -2.15 -6.15 -0.97
N LEU A 17 -3.45 -6.44 -0.80
CA LEU A 17 -4.20 -6.03 0.40
C LEU A 17 -3.72 -6.76 1.67
N SER A 18 -3.20 -7.98 1.53
CA SER A 18 -2.61 -8.71 2.67
C SER A 18 -1.31 -8.04 3.16
N VAL A 19 -0.50 -7.56 2.21
CA VAL A 19 0.72 -6.80 2.49
C VAL A 19 0.39 -5.45 3.11
N LEU A 20 -0.58 -4.70 2.55
CA LEU A 20 -1.06 -3.44 3.12
C LEU A 20 -1.55 -3.62 4.57
N ARG A 21 -2.28 -4.70 4.86
CA ARG A 21 -2.74 -5.01 6.22
C ARG A 21 -1.58 -5.20 7.18
N LYS A 22 -0.52 -5.91 6.79
CA LYS A 22 0.65 -6.11 7.63
C LYS A 22 1.43 -4.82 7.83
N LEU A 23 1.61 -4.03 6.76
CA LEU A 23 2.29 -2.73 6.83
C LEU A 23 1.60 -1.75 7.77
N LYS A 24 0.26 -1.68 7.77
CA LYS A 24 -0.49 -0.85 8.72
C LYS A 24 -0.30 -1.27 10.19
N GLN A 25 -0.01 -2.54 10.46
CA GLN A 25 0.27 -3.01 11.82
C GLN A 25 1.69 -2.66 12.27
N GLU A 26 2.67 -2.84 11.38
CA GLU A 26 4.09 -2.60 11.69
C GLU A 26 4.46 -1.11 11.63
N LEU A 27 3.75 -0.32 10.82
CA LEU A 27 4.01 1.10 10.56
C LEU A 27 2.73 1.93 10.75
N PRO A 28 2.19 2.04 11.97
CA PRO A 28 0.90 2.69 12.22
C PRO A 28 0.90 4.22 12.01
N GLY A 29 2.07 4.84 11.90
CA GLY A 29 2.22 6.29 11.68
C GLY A 29 2.43 6.70 10.23
N GLU A 30 2.45 5.75 9.30
CA GLU A 30 2.68 6.00 7.88
C GLU A 30 1.36 6.02 7.11
N ASP A 31 1.27 6.91 6.13
CA ASP A 31 0.18 6.94 5.16
C ASP A 31 0.50 6.01 3.98
N PHE A 32 -0.53 5.34 3.46
CA PHE A 32 -0.39 4.37 2.36
C PHE A 32 -1.31 4.69 1.20
N ILE A 33 -0.79 4.58 -0.02
CA ILE A 33 -1.57 4.63 -1.27
C ILE A 33 -1.45 3.26 -1.94
N PHE A 34 -2.58 2.56 -2.11
CA PHE A 34 -2.61 1.29 -2.84
C PHE A 34 -3.18 1.51 -4.25
N TYR A 35 -2.42 1.14 -5.27
CA TYR A 35 -2.84 1.15 -6.66
C TYR A 35 -2.89 -0.29 -7.19
N GLY A 36 -4.09 -0.74 -7.56
CA GLY A 36 -4.32 -2.06 -8.13
C GLY A 36 -4.48 -2.00 -9.64
N ASP A 37 -3.62 -2.70 -10.40
CA ASP A 37 -3.76 -2.81 -11.87
C ASP A 37 -4.64 -4.01 -12.28
N GLN A 38 -5.89 -3.99 -11.83
CA GLN A 38 -6.85 -5.09 -12.09
C GLN A 38 -7.31 -5.17 -13.55
N LYS A 39 -6.96 -4.21 -14.42
CA LYS A 39 -7.34 -4.23 -15.84
C LYS A 39 -6.44 -5.12 -16.71
N HIS A 40 -5.31 -5.59 -16.17
CA HIS A 40 -4.34 -6.44 -16.88
C HIS A 40 -4.26 -7.87 -16.31
N ALA A 41 -5.22 -8.27 -15.46
CA ALA A 41 -5.26 -9.58 -14.81
C ALA A 41 -6.13 -10.61 -15.57
#